data_AF-A0A0Q5PDC7-F1
#
_entry.id   AF-A0A0Q5PDC7-F1
#
_cell.length_a   1.000
_cell.length_b   1.000
_cell.length_c   1.000
_cell.angle_alpha   90.00
_cell.angle_beta   90.00
_cell.angle_gamma   90.00
#
_symmetry.space_group_name_H-M   'P 1'
#
loop_
_entity.id
_entity.type
_entity.pdbx_description
1 polymer ?
#
loop_
_entity_poly.entity_id
_entity_poly.type
_entity_poly.pdbx_seq_one_letter_code
_entity_poly.pdbx_strand_id
1 'polypeptide(L)' 'MAEKFERHRQPWKTEEVQKLHQLAKKGMALKAIAKALTRSEESVKDRAKADGLSIAKLR' A
#
# COMPACT_ATOMS: atom_id res chain seq x y z
N MET A 1 -27.63 -3.57 8.25
CA MET A 1 -26.92 -4.81 7.87
C MET A 1 -25.65 -4.37 7.14
N ALA A 2 -24.56 -4.14 7.87
CA ALA A 2 -23.30 -3.72 7.25
C ALA A 2 -22.66 -4.98 6.67
N GLU A 3 -22.84 -5.17 5.36
CA GLU A 3 -22.16 -6.20 4.59
C GLU A 3 -20.68 -6.09 4.92
N LYS A 4 -20.19 -7.04 5.74
CA LYS A 4 -18.78 -7.22 6.00
C LYS A 4 -18.22 -7.62 4.64
N PHE A 5 -17.80 -6.63 3.85
CA PHE A 5 -16.95 -6.85 2.71
C PHE A 5 -15.81 -7.68 3.26
N GLU A 6 -15.87 -8.98 2.99
CA GLU A 6 -14.76 -9.90 3.15
C GLU A 6 -13.70 -9.30 2.24
N ARG A 7 -12.90 -8.39 2.80
CA ARG A 7 -11.73 -7.84 2.17
C ARG A 7 -10.89 -9.07 1.92
N HIS A 8 -11.08 -9.68 0.76
CA HIS A 8 -10.11 -10.53 0.11
C HIS A 8 -8.86 -9.67 0.14
N ARG A 9 -8.07 -9.83 1.19
CA ARG A 9 -6.72 -9.30 1.29
C ARG A 9 -5.97 -10.13 0.26
N GLN A 10 -6.17 -9.73 -0.99
CA GLN A 10 -5.46 -10.24 -2.14
C GLN A 10 -4.00 -10.26 -1.72
N PRO A 11 -3.39 -11.45 -1.61
CA PRO A 11 -2.09 -11.62 -1.00
C PRO A 11 -1.11 -10.69 -1.72
N TRP A 12 -0.30 -9.98 -0.95
CA TRP A 12 0.74 -9.14 -1.50
C TRP A 12 1.75 -10.04 -2.19
N LYS A 13 1.80 -9.98 -3.52
CA LYS A 13 2.85 -10.67 -4.26
C LYS A 13 4.18 -10.00 -3.99
N THR A 14 5.26 -10.77 -4.00
CA THR A 14 6.63 -10.26 -3.76
C THR A 14 6.99 -9.13 -4.73
N GLU A 15 6.49 -9.19 -5.97
CA GLU A 15 6.62 -8.12 -6.98
C GLU A 15 5.95 -6.79 -6.55
N GLU A 16 4.76 -6.85 -5.94
CA GLU A 16 4.03 -5.67 -5.47
C GLU A 16 4.75 -5.03 -4.28
N VAL A 17 5.31 -5.85 -3.40
CA VAL A 17 6.09 -5.41 -2.23
C VAL A 17 7.39 -4.75 -2.68
N GLN A 18 8.12 -5.38 -3.60
CA GLN A 18 9.31 -4.81 -4.23
C GLN A 18 9.00 -3.46 -4.88
N LYS A 19 7.87 -3.37 -5.60
CA LYS A 19 7.44 -2.13 -6.24
C LYS A 19 7.06 -1.05 -5.21
N LEU A 20 6.38 -1.43 -4.13
CA LEU A 20 6.10 -0.55 -3.00
C LEU A 20 7.40 0.01 -2.39
N HIS A 21 8.41 -0.83 -2.16
CA HIS A 21 9.73 -0.41 -1.65
C HIS A 21 10.42 0.56 -2.60
N GLN A 22 10.42 0.28 -3.89
CA GLN A 22 11.01 1.15 -4.90
C GLN A 22 10.33 2.53 -4.92
N LEU A 23 9.01 2.57 -4.88
CA LEU A 23 8.26 3.83 -4.91
C LEU A 23 8.40 4.61 -3.59
N ALA A 24 8.43 3.90 -2.45
CA ALA A 24 8.68 4.51 -1.14
C ALA A 24 10.11 5.08 -1.05
N LYS A 25 11.12 4.36 -1.54
CA LYS A 25 12.51 4.84 -1.63
C LYS A 25 12.67 6.06 -2.54
N LYS A 26 11.83 6.16 -3.58
CA LYS A 26 11.74 7.36 -4.44
C LYS A 26 11.04 8.54 -3.76
N GLY A 27 10.50 8.38 -2.55
CA GLY A 27 9.80 9.44 -1.83
C GLY A 27 8.40 9.74 -2.36
N MET A 28 7.76 8.79 -3.06
CA MET A 28 6.39 8.99 -3.56
C MET A 28 5.36 9.05 -2.42
N ALA A 29 4.31 9.84 -2.64
CA ALA A 29 3.19 9.93 -1.71
C ALA A 29 2.40 8.61 -1.62
N LEU A 30 1.84 8.32 -0.44
CA LEU A 30 0.96 7.17 -0.21
C LEU A 30 -0.14 7.04 -1.29
N LYS A 31 -0.79 8.15 -1.63
CA LYS A 31 -1.87 8.19 -2.64
C LYS A 31 -1.38 7.82 -4.04
N ALA A 32 -0.16 8.25 -4.40
CA ALA A 32 0.45 7.92 -5.68
C ALA A 32 0.82 6.43 -5.75
N ILE A 33 1.37 5.87 -4.67
CA ILE A 33 1.71 4.45 -4.55
C ILE A 33 0.45 3.58 -4.62
N ALA A 34 -0.61 3.97 -3.90
CA ALA A 34 -1.92 3.32 -3.95
C ALA A 34 -2.48 3.27 -5.37
N LYS A 35 -2.44 4.41 -6.09
CA LYS A 35 -2.87 4.48 -7.49
C LYS A 35 -2.00 3.62 -8.42
N ALA A 36 -0.68 3.61 -8.22
CA ALA A 36 0.27 2.84 -9.03
C ALA A 36 0.16 1.32 -8.81
N LEU A 37 -0.21 0.90 -7.60
CA LEU A 37 -0.42 -0.51 -7.24
C LEU A 37 -1.87 -0.96 -7.38
N THR A 38 -2.78 -0.07 -7.84
CA THR A 38 -4.24 -0.30 -7.89
C THR A 38 -4.83 -0.88 -6.59
N ARG A 39 -4.21 -0.53 -5.45
CA ARG A 39 -4.63 -0.93 -4.10
C ARG A 39 -5.16 0.26 -3.32
N SER A 40 -5.99 -0.02 -2.32
CA SER A 40 -6.46 1.01 -1.38
C SER A 40 -5.31 1.59 -0.57
N GLU A 41 -5.38 2.90 -0.28
CA GLU A 41 -4.40 3.60 0.56
C GLU A 41 -4.20 2.93 1.93
N GLU A 42 -5.29 2.38 2.50
CA GLU A 42 -5.24 1.62 3.74
C GLU A 42 -4.38 0.35 3.64
N SER A 43 -4.49 -0.40 2.54
CA SER A 43 -3.69 -1.62 2.31
C SER A 43 -2.21 -1.29 2.12
N VAL A 44 -1.90 -0.24 1.35
CA VAL A 44 -0.51 0.22 1.15
C VAL A 44 0.09 0.66 2.47
N LYS A 45 -0.67 1.39 3.30
CA LYS A 45 -0.22 1.84 4.62
C LYS A 45 0.05 0.67 5.57
N ASP A 46 -0.85 -0.32 5.60
CA ASP A 46 -0.69 -1.51 6.44
C ASP A 46 0.55 -2.32 6.02
N ARG A 47 0.72 -2.53 4.71
CA ARG A 47 1.91 -3.22 4.19
C ARG A 47 3.19 -2.45 4.44
N ALA A 48 3.20 -1.14 4.19
CA ALA A 48 4.36 -0.30 4.46
C ALA A 48 4.75 -0.33 5.94
N LYS A 49 3.76 -0.34 6.85
CA LYS A 49 4.01 -0.49 8.29
C LYS A 49 4.58 -1.87 8.63
N ALA A 50 4.06 -2.94 8.02
CA ALA A 50 4.58 -4.29 8.19
C ALA A 50 6.02 -4.45 7.68
N ASP A 51 6.38 -3.74 6.61
CA ASP A 51 7.74 -3.70 6.03
C ASP A 51 8.66 -2.64 6.68
N GLY A 52 8.17 -1.86 7.64
CA GLY A 52 8.95 -0.80 8.30
C GLY A 52 9.27 0.42 7.42
N LEU A 53 8.49 0.65 6.36
CA LEU A 53 8.65 1.77 5.45
C LEU A 53 7.87 3.00 5.89
N SER A 54 8.58 4.12 6.04
CA SER A 54 7.99 5.44 6.26
C SER A 54 7.60 6.10 4.94
N ILE A 55 6.34 5.91 4.51
CA ILE A 55 5.78 6.62 3.36
C ILE A 55 5.25 7.98 3.80
N ALA A 56 5.79 9.06 3.21
CA ALA A 56 5.30 10.40 3.46
C ALA A 56 3.82 10.52 3.01
N LYS A 57 2.95 10.82 3.96
CA LYS A 57 1.58 11.23 3.66
C LYS A 57 1.63 12.72 3.34
N LEU A 58 1.83 13.06 2.07
CA LEU A 58 1.69 14.44 1.60
C LEU A 58 0.29 14.91 2.02
N ARG A 59 0.27 15.87 2.94
CA ARG A 59 -0.93 16.49 3.53
C ARG A 59 -1.62 17.38 2.51
#